data_AF-A0A0S3QZV3-F1
#
_entry.id   AF-A0A0S3QZV3-F1
#
_cell.length_a   1.000
_cell.length_b   1.000
_cell.length_c   1.000
_cell.angle_alpha   90.00
_cell.angle_beta   90.00
_cell.angle_gamma   90.00
#
_symmetry.space_group_name_H-M   'P 1'
#
loop_
_entity.id
_entity.type
_entity.pdbx_description
1 polymer ?
#
loop_
_entity_poly.entity_id
_entity_poly.type
_entity_poly.pdbx_seq_one_letter_code
_entity_poly.pdbx_strand_id
1 'polypeptide(L)'
;MVRDFIVYTSLDLGKSAYQLKNLDPLLGQGILSSNGAKWVHQRKILAPELYMDRIKGMMNIVSESVVSVVNSWSKRIEVEGGVANIEIDECMRNFSGNVISKACFGSNYTKSEEIFLRFVAL
;
A
#
# COMPACT_ATOMS: atom_id res chain seq x y z
N MET A 1 11.71 25.10 -9.66
CA MET A 1 10.86 25.27 -8.46
C MET A 1 10.47 23.95 -7.81
N VAL A 2 9.65 23.08 -8.43
CA VAL A 2 9.24 21.80 -7.82
C VAL A 2 10.41 20.82 -7.65
N ARG A 3 11.28 20.71 -8.67
CA ARG A 3 12.51 19.90 -8.57
C ARG A 3 13.40 20.37 -7.42
N ASP A 4 13.58 21.69 -7.28
CA ASP A 4 14.41 22.26 -6.22
C ASP A 4 13.82 21.97 -4.83
N PHE A 5 12.48 22.02 -4.70
CA PHE A 5 11.78 21.66 -3.47
C PHE A 5 11.93 20.17 -3.09
N ILE A 6 11.97 19.27 -4.09
CA ILE A 6 12.10 17.82 -3.86
C ILE A 6 13.56 17.40 -3.62
N VAL A 7 14.52 18.08 -4.27
CA VAL A 7 15.94 17.71 -4.27
C VAL A 7 16.71 18.37 -3.12
N TYR A 8 16.35 19.59 -2.70
CA TYR A 8 17.00 20.25 -1.57
C TYR A 8 16.42 19.74 -0.24
N THR A 9 17.16 18.83 0.38
CA THR A 9 16.88 18.25 1.71
C THR A 9 17.11 19.22 2.87
N SER A 10 17.60 20.45 2.60
CA SER A 10 18.04 21.43 3.61
C SER A 10 16.93 22.32 4.16
N LEU A 11 15.80 22.42 3.47
CA LEU A 11 14.60 23.03 4.01
C LEU A 11 13.96 21.95 4.89
N ASP A 12 14.16 22.00 6.20
CA ASP A 12 13.52 21.12 7.20
C ASP A 12 12.01 21.39 7.28
N LEU A 13 11.32 21.26 6.14
CA LEU A 13 9.91 21.57 5.99
C LEU A 13 9.01 20.47 6.53
N GLY A 14 9.59 19.29 6.79
CA GLY A 14 8.91 18.13 7.38
C GLY A 14 7.51 17.89 6.80
N LYS A 15 6.68 17.19 7.57
CA LYS A 15 5.22 17.18 7.42
C LYS A 15 4.65 18.38 8.15
N SER A 16 3.57 18.96 7.62
CA SER A 16 2.92 20.10 8.25
C SER A 16 2.35 19.73 9.62
N ALA A 17 2.25 20.71 10.52
CA ALA A 17 1.64 20.50 11.85
C ALA A 17 0.19 19.99 11.75
N TYR A 18 -0.54 20.38 10.69
CA TYR A 18 -1.88 19.86 10.38
C TYR A 18 -1.86 18.36 10.06
N GLN A 19 -0.93 17.91 9.23
CA GLN A 19 -0.76 16.49 8.89
C GLN A 19 -0.38 15.66 10.13
N LEU A 20 0.53 16.18 10.96
CA LEU A 20 0.92 15.50 12.20
C LEU A 20 -0.27 15.38 13.16
N LYS A 21 -0.98 16.48 13.44
CA LYS A 21 -2.07 16.52 14.42
C LYS A 21 -3.26 15.64 14.05
N ASN A 22 -3.58 15.54 12.76
CA ASN A 22 -4.72 14.73 12.31
C ASN A 22 -4.41 13.24 12.23
N LEU A 23 -3.16 12.88 11.95
CA LEU A 23 -2.75 11.48 11.79
C LEU A 23 -2.25 10.86 13.09
N ASP A 24 -1.78 11.66 14.05
CA ASP A 24 -1.26 11.15 15.34
C ASP A 24 -2.28 10.30 16.13
N PRO A 25 -3.57 10.67 16.23
CA PRO A 25 -4.56 9.84 16.93
C PRO A 25 -4.83 8.49 16.25
N LEU A 26 -4.64 8.41 14.93
CA LEU A 26 -4.96 7.21 14.14
C LEU A 26 -3.75 6.29 13.95
N LEU A 27 -2.57 6.89 13.73
CA LEU A 27 -1.36 6.19 13.30
C LEU A 27 -0.22 6.29 14.32
N GLY A 28 -0.47 6.96 15.46
CA GLY A 28 0.56 7.30 16.44
C GLY A 28 1.65 8.17 15.83
N GLN A 29 2.84 8.15 16.41
CA GLN A 29 4.02 8.86 15.88
C GLN A 29 4.87 7.95 14.99
N GLY A 30 4.29 7.51 13.87
CA GLY A 30 4.90 6.64 12.87
C GLY A 30 5.53 7.41 11.71
N ILE A 31 5.83 6.71 10.61
CA ILE A 31 6.52 7.30 9.44
C ILE A 31 5.67 8.38 8.74
N LEU A 32 4.34 8.29 8.85
CA LEU A 32 3.37 9.21 8.28
C LEU A 32 3.09 10.44 9.17
N SER A 33 3.54 10.41 10.42
CA SER A 33 3.16 11.36 11.47
C SER A 33 4.34 11.75 12.36
N SER A 34 5.56 11.65 11.83
CA SER A 34 6.79 12.12 12.48
C SER A 34 7.68 12.89 11.51
N ASN A 35 8.55 13.74 12.07
CA ASN A 35 9.57 14.52 11.37
C ASN A 35 10.96 14.30 11.99
N GLY A 36 11.99 14.86 11.36
CA GLY A 36 13.36 14.88 11.90
C GLY A 36 13.93 13.50 12.21
N ALA A 37 14.70 13.40 13.29
CA ALA A 37 15.41 12.18 13.67
C ALA A 37 14.51 10.95 13.85
N LYS A 38 13.29 11.14 14.38
CA LYS A 38 12.33 10.05 14.60
C LYS A 38 11.88 9.42 13.28
N TRP A 39 11.55 10.26 12.31
CA TRP A 39 11.20 9.80 10.96
C TRP A 39 12.39 9.12 10.27
N VAL A 40 13.59 9.72 10.35
CA VAL A 40 14.81 9.15 9.77
C VAL A 40 15.08 7.76 10.33
N HIS A 41 14.97 7.60 11.65
CA HIS A 41 15.18 6.32 12.33
C HIS A 41 14.20 5.24 11.85
N GLN A 42 12.89 5.55 11.82
CA GLN A 42 11.88 4.59 11.36
C GLN A 42 12.05 4.23 9.88
N ARG A 43 12.37 5.22 9.02
CA ARG A 43 12.63 4.96 7.59
C ARG A 43 13.86 4.06 7.41
N LYS A 44 14.90 4.25 8.22
CA LYS A 44 16.11 3.40 8.19
C LYS A 44 15.82 1.95 8.57
N ILE A 45 14.87 1.71 9.48
CA ILE A 45 14.43 0.35 9.85
C ILE A 45 13.65 -0.30 8.70
N LEU A 46 12.75 0.43 8.04
CA LEU A 46 11.89 -0.12 6.99
C LEU A 46 12.58 -0.27 5.63
N ALA A 47 13.57 0.58 5.32
CA ALA A 47 14.18 0.64 3.99
C ALA A 47 14.69 -0.71 3.45
N PRO A 48 15.36 -1.58 4.23
CA PRO A 48 15.88 -2.85 3.73
C PRO A 48 14.79 -3.80 3.19
N GLU A 49 13.58 -3.76 3.74
CA GLU A 49 12.46 -4.59 3.27
C GLU A 49 11.93 -4.17 1.89
N LEU A 50 12.30 -2.97 1.44
CA LEU A 50 11.94 -2.39 0.14
C LEU A 50 13.12 -2.38 -0.85
N TYR A 51 14.21 -3.08 -0.55
CA TYR A 51 15.32 -3.24 -1.50
C TYR A 51 14.94 -4.17 -2.66
N MET A 52 15.63 -4.01 -3.79
CA MET A 52 15.27 -4.70 -5.04
C MET A 52 15.30 -6.22 -4.93
N ASP A 53 16.17 -6.78 -4.09
CA ASP A 53 16.22 -8.21 -3.79
C ASP A 53 14.94 -8.67 -3.07
N ARG A 54 14.48 -7.90 -2.08
CA ARG A 54 13.21 -8.17 -1.37
C ARG A 54 12.01 -8.00 -2.29
N ILE A 55 11.97 -6.93 -3.08
CA ILE A 55 10.90 -6.68 -4.07
C ILE A 55 10.84 -7.82 -5.09
N LYS A 56 11.99 -8.29 -5.60
CA LYS A 56 12.04 -9.44 -6.51
C LYS A 56 11.47 -10.70 -5.85
N GLY A 57 11.74 -10.92 -4.57
CA GLY A 57 11.14 -12.01 -3.79
C GLY A 57 9.60 -11.94 -3.72
N MET A 58 9.02 -10.74 -3.80
CA MET A 58 7.57 -10.53 -3.78
C MET A 58 6.91 -10.65 -5.16
N MET A 59 7.68 -10.77 -6.26
CA MET A 59 7.09 -10.81 -7.62
C MET A 59 6.15 -11.99 -7.84
N ASN A 60 6.41 -13.14 -7.18
CA ASN A 60 5.52 -14.29 -7.24
C ASN A 60 4.13 -13.95 -6.66
N ILE A 61 4.08 -13.22 -5.54
CA ILE A 61 2.84 -12.76 -4.91
C ILE A 61 2.06 -11.88 -5.88
N VAL A 62 2.74 -10.93 -6.54
CA VAL A 62 2.11 -10.04 -7.53
C VAL A 62 1.55 -10.86 -8.70
N SER A 63 2.35 -11.78 -9.25
CA SER A 63 1.94 -12.62 -10.37
C SER A 63 0.73 -13.49 -10.04
N GLU A 64 0.73 -14.15 -8.89
CA GLU A 64 -0.38 -14.97 -8.43
C GLU A 64 -1.66 -14.14 -8.23
N SER A 65 -1.54 -12.94 -7.65
CA SER A 65 -2.68 -12.03 -7.48
C SER A 65 -3.23 -11.53 -8.81
N VAL A 66 -2.38 -11.26 -9.82
CA VAL A 66 -2.84 -10.89 -11.17
C VAL A 66 -3.60 -12.04 -11.82
N VAL A 67 -3.06 -13.27 -11.76
CA VAL A 67 -3.73 -14.46 -12.29
C VAL A 67 -5.10 -14.65 -11.64
N SER A 68 -5.20 -14.46 -10.32
CA SER A 68 -6.48 -14.53 -9.61
C SER A 68 -7.50 -13.51 -10.11
N VAL A 69 -7.08 -12.27 -10.41
CA VAL A 69 -7.97 -11.24 -10.97
C VAL A 69 -8.44 -11.60 -12.38
N VAL A 70 -7.52 -11.99 -13.26
CA VAL A 70 -7.85 -12.38 -14.63
C VAL A 70 -8.81 -13.58 -14.66
N ASN A 71 -8.59 -14.56 -13.79
CA ASN A 71 -9.49 -15.71 -13.66
C ASN A 71 -10.88 -15.30 -13.17
N SER A 72 -10.96 -14.35 -12.22
CA SER A 72 -12.24 -13.81 -11.73
C SER A 72 -13.01 -13.12 -12.86
N TRP A 73 -12.34 -12.30 -13.66
CA TRP A 73 -12.94 -11.63 -14.81
C TRP A 73 -13.38 -12.61 -15.89
N SER A 74 -12.54 -13.60 -16.22
CA SER A 74 -12.86 -14.62 -17.21
C SER A 74 -14.12 -15.40 -16.81
N LYS A 75 -14.20 -15.81 -15.54
CA LYS A 75 -15.38 -16.47 -14.97
C LYS A 75 -16.63 -15.59 -15.06
N ARG A 76 -16.50 -14.29 -14.78
CA ARG A 76 -17.62 -13.35 -14.86
C ARG A 76 -18.12 -13.18 -16.30
N ILE A 77 -17.20 -13.05 -17.25
CA ILE A 77 -17.50 -12.99 -18.69
C ILE A 77 -18.24 -14.26 -19.14
N GLU A 78 -17.78 -15.45 -18.73
CA GLU A 78 -18.45 -16.71 -19.06
C GLU A 78 -19.88 -16.76 -18.52
N VAL A 79 -20.08 -16.37 -17.25
CA VAL A 79 -21.41 -16.37 -16.60
C VAL A 79 -22.36 -15.34 -17.22
N GLU A 80 -21.85 -14.19 -17.67
CA GLU A 80 -22.65 -13.12 -18.29
C GLU A 80 -22.86 -13.31 -19.82
N GLY A 81 -22.48 -14.46 -20.38
CA GLY A 81 -22.79 -14.82 -21.77
C GLY A 81 -21.78 -14.30 -22.79
N GLY A 82 -20.51 -14.14 -22.39
CA GLY A 82 -19.39 -13.79 -23.26
C GLY A 82 -18.97 -12.32 -23.23
N VAL A 83 -19.72 -11.46 -22.52
CA VAL A 83 -19.37 -10.06 -22.28
C VAL A 83 -19.80 -9.70 -20.86
N ALA A 84 -18.94 -9.00 -20.11
CA ALA A 84 -19.27 -8.51 -18.77
C ALA A 84 -18.84 -7.06 -18.58
N ASN A 85 -19.62 -6.32 -17.79
CA ASN A 85 -19.24 -4.98 -17.33
C ASN A 85 -18.45 -5.09 -16.02
N ILE A 86 -17.21 -4.60 -16.03
CA ILE A 86 -16.29 -4.70 -14.90
C ILE A 86 -16.01 -3.30 -14.37
N GLU A 87 -16.28 -3.10 -13.08
CA GLU A 87 -15.88 -1.88 -12.37
C GLU A 87 -14.39 -1.95 -12.01
N ILE A 88 -13.59 -1.14 -12.70
CA ILE A 88 -12.12 -1.19 -12.59
C ILE A 88 -11.63 -0.62 -11.25
N ASP A 89 -12.32 0.37 -10.68
CA ASP A 89 -11.89 1.00 -9.42
C ASP A 89 -11.88 -0.02 -8.26
N GLU A 90 -13.02 -0.70 -8.04
CA GLU A 90 -13.12 -1.75 -7.03
C GLU A 90 -12.12 -2.87 -7.29
N CYS A 91 -11.96 -3.27 -8.56
CA CYS A 91 -11.03 -4.34 -8.89
C CYS A 91 -9.58 -3.97 -8.56
N MET A 92 -9.12 -2.77 -8.92
CA MET A 92 -7.76 -2.33 -8.64
C MET A 92 -7.52 -2.13 -7.15
N ARG A 93 -8.54 -1.68 -6.41
CA ARG A 93 -8.50 -1.59 -4.95
C ARG A 93 -8.33 -2.97 -4.30
N ASN A 94 -9.11 -3.96 -4.73
CA ASN A 94 -9.04 -5.33 -4.21
C ASN A 94 -7.71 -6.00 -4.60
N PHE A 95 -7.26 -5.83 -5.84
CA PHE A 95 -5.99 -6.35 -6.32
C PHE A 95 -4.80 -5.81 -5.51
N SER A 96 -4.68 -4.49 -5.41
CA SER A 96 -3.58 -3.84 -4.68
C SER A 96 -3.62 -4.18 -3.19
N GLY A 97 -4.81 -4.18 -2.58
CA GLY A 97 -5.00 -4.60 -1.19
C GLY A 97 -4.58 -6.05 -0.93
N ASN A 98 -4.90 -6.97 -1.85
CA ASN A 98 -4.49 -8.37 -1.74
C ASN A 98 -2.97 -8.54 -1.87
N VAL A 99 -2.35 -7.85 -2.83
CA VAL A 99 -0.88 -7.86 -3.01
C VAL A 99 -0.18 -7.33 -1.77
N ILE A 100 -0.58 -6.17 -1.26
CA ILE A 100 0.02 -5.56 -0.07
C ILE A 100 -0.19 -6.47 1.15
N SER A 101 -1.39 -7.02 1.32
CA SER A 101 -1.71 -7.94 2.42
C SER A 101 -0.80 -9.17 2.41
N LYS A 102 -0.66 -9.84 1.27
CA LYS A 102 0.21 -11.00 1.14
C LYS A 102 1.69 -10.63 1.30
N ALA A 103 2.13 -9.51 0.74
CA ALA A 103 3.52 -9.06 0.83
C ALA A 103 3.92 -8.67 2.27
N CYS A 104 3.04 -7.99 3.01
CA CYS A 104 3.33 -7.53 4.36
C CYS A 104 3.07 -8.59 5.44
N PHE A 105 2.06 -9.46 5.26
CA PHE A 105 1.59 -10.37 6.31
C PHE A 105 1.77 -11.86 5.98
N GLY A 106 2.20 -12.20 4.76
CA GLY A 106 2.48 -13.57 4.36
C GLY A 106 1.27 -14.49 4.57
N SER A 107 1.48 -15.59 5.30
CA SER A 107 0.42 -16.57 5.62
C SER A 107 -0.71 -16.03 6.52
N ASN A 108 -0.52 -14.87 7.16
CA ASN A 108 -1.53 -14.23 8.02
C ASN A 108 -2.35 -13.15 7.29
N TYR A 109 -2.34 -13.11 5.95
CA TYR A 109 -3.02 -12.07 5.16
C TYR A 109 -4.55 -11.97 5.39
N THR A 110 -5.21 -13.03 5.86
CA THR A 110 -6.64 -12.98 6.19
C THR A 110 -6.93 -12.07 7.38
N LYS A 111 -6.00 -11.99 8.35
CA LYS A 111 -6.10 -11.02 9.46
C LYS A 111 -5.87 -9.59 8.99
N SER A 112 -5.03 -9.39 7.96
CA SER A 112 -4.81 -8.04 7.43
C SER A 112 -6.00 -7.52 6.65
N GLU A 113 -6.78 -8.38 6.00
CA GLU A 113 -8.04 -8.00 5.37
C GLU A 113 -9.04 -7.41 6.39
N GLU A 114 -9.16 -8.01 7.59
CA GLU A 114 -9.97 -7.46 8.68
C GLU A 114 -9.47 -6.07 9.12
N ILE A 115 -8.15 -5.89 9.22
CA ILE A 115 -7.54 -4.60 9.58
C ILE A 115 -7.78 -3.55 8.48
N PHE A 116 -7.65 -3.93 7.20
CA PHE A 116 -7.91 -3.03 6.08
C PHE A 116 -9.37 -2.59 6.02
N LEU A 117 -10.31 -3.50 6.25
CA LEU A 117 -11.74 -3.16 6.33
C LEU A 117 -12.04 -2.14 7.43
N ARG A 118 -11.35 -2.24 8.58
CA ARG A 118 -11.45 -1.24 9.66
C ARG A 118 -10.90 0.13 9.25
N PHE A 119 -9.87 0.19 8.41
CA PHE A 119 -9.34 1.45 7.89
C PHE A 119 -10.21 2.07 6.79
N VAL A 120 -10.89 1.27 5.97
CA VAL A 120 -11.80 1.76 4.92
C VAL A 120 -13.13 2.26 5.48
N ALA A 121 -13.52 1.81 6.68
CA ALA A 121 -14.72 2.24 7.39
C ALA A 121 -14.55 3.56 8.18
N LEU A 122 -13.34 4.15 8.19
CA LEU A 122 -13.01 5.43 8.83
C LEU A 122 -13.00 6.55 7.79
#